data_AF-A0A7D6CP79-F1
#
_entry.id   AF-A0A7D6CP79-F1
#
_cell.length_a   1.000
_cell.length_b   1.000
_cell.length_c   1.000
_cell.angle_alpha   90.00
_cell.angle_beta   90.00
_cell.angle_gamma   90.00
#
_symmetry.space_group_name_H-M   'P 1'
#
loop_
_entity.id
_entity.type
_entity.pdbx_description
1 polymer ?
#
loop_
_entity_poly.entity_id
_entity_poly.type
_entity_poly.pdbx_seq_one_letter_code
_entity_poly.pdbx_strand_id
1 'polypeptide(L)' 'MSVQTANLEAAAEAVPKHPTVHDARLIDRRDQGGRRVLEIVLGPDVDRVPPGVLRALADADCGIKAVQPQGAFLSAIAE' A
#
# COMPACT_ATOMS: atom_id res chain seq x y z
N MET A 1 5.95 -21.61 13.61
CA MET A 1 6.66 -20.99 12.48
C MET A 1 5.66 -20.11 11.75
N SER A 2 5.83 -18.79 11.78
CA SER A 2 4.97 -17.87 11.02
C SER A 2 5.49 -17.84 9.58
N VAL A 3 4.74 -18.38 8.62
CA VAL A 3 5.05 -18.20 7.21
C VAL A 3 4.68 -16.77 6.88
N GLN A 4 5.67 -15.90 6.71
CA GLN A 4 5.44 -14.55 6.21
C GLN A 4 5.30 -14.65 4.70
N THR A 5 4.07 -14.70 4.21
CA THR A 5 3.76 -14.79 2.77
C THR A 5 3.72 -13.42 2.09
N ALA A 6 3.47 -12.35 2.86
CA ALA A 6 3.40 -10.99 2.35
C ALA A 6 4.69 -10.57 1.63
N ASN A 7 4.56 -10.23 0.35
CA ASN A 7 5.65 -9.77 -0.50
C ASN A 7 5.47 -8.29 -0.84
N LEU A 8 5.88 -7.44 0.10
CA LEU A 8 5.79 -5.99 -0.06
C LEU A 8 6.61 -5.44 -1.24
N GLU A 9 7.68 -6.14 -1.65
CA GLU A 9 8.48 -5.75 -2.81
C GLU A 9 7.70 -5.96 -4.12
N ALA A 10 7.03 -7.10 -4.26
CA ALA A 10 6.15 -7.37 -5.39
C ALA A 10 4.96 -6.39 -5.42
N ALA A 11 4.37 -6.08 -4.27
CA ALA A 11 3.32 -5.08 -4.16
C ALA A 11 3.81 -3.68 -4.57
N ALA A 12 5.01 -3.28 -4.14
CA ALA A 12 5.62 -1.99 -4.50
C ALA A 12 5.91 -1.87 -6.00
N GLU A 13 6.11 -2.99 -6.70
CA GLU A 13 6.28 -2.99 -8.16
C GLU A 13 4.95 -2.96 -8.92
N ALA A 14 3.91 -3.63 -8.39
CA ALA A 14 2.62 -3.78 -9.05
C ALA A 14 1.70 -2.57 -8.84
N VAL A 15 1.63 -2.05 -7.62
CA VAL A 15 0.69 -0.98 -7.23
C VAL A 15 0.88 0.32 -8.05
N PRO A 16 2.10 0.84 -8.28
CA PRO A 16 2.30 2.05 -9.09
C PRO A 16 1.80 1.97 -10.53
N LYS A 17 1.58 0.75 -11.06
CA LYS A 17 1.09 0.54 -12.42
C LYS A 17 -0.41 0.88 -12.55
N HIS A 18 -1.13 1.06 -11.43
CA HIS A 18 -2.54 1.43 -11.43
C HIS A 18 -2.73 2.94 -11.63
N PRO A 19 -3.62 3.39 -12.54
CA PRO A 19 -3.70 4.81 -12.96
C PRO A 19 -4.14 5.78 -11.85
N THR A 20 -4.75 5.27 -10.80
CA THR A 20 -5.20 6.07 -9.65
C THR A 20 -4.11 6.22 -8.58
N VAL A 21 -3.00 5.51 -8.70
CA VAL A 21 -1.88 5.58 -7.76
C VAL A 21 -0.99 6.72 -8.19
N HIS A 22 -0.84 7.69 -7.30
CA HIS A 22 0.05 8.83 -7.47
C HIS A 22 1.49 8.46 -7.10
N ASP A 23 1.66 7.71 -6.01
CA ASP A 23 2.96 7.26 -5.53
C ASP A 23 2.80 5.96 -4.71
N ALA A 24 3.84 5.12 -4.65
CA ALA A 24 3.90 4.02 -3.70
C ALA A 24 5.35 3.76 -3.27
N ARG A 25 5.59 3.67 -1.96
CA ARG A 25 6.94 3.58 -1.40
C ARG A 25 7.00 2.61 -0.22
N LEU A 26 8.07 1.83 -0.17
CA LEU A 26 8.40 1.03 0.99
C LEU A 26 9.02 1.92 2.07
N ILE A 27 8.49 1.85 3.27
CA ILE A 27 8.93 2.64 4.41
C ILE A 27 9.27 1.71 5.57
N ASP A 28 10.46 1.88 6.14
CA ASP A 28 10.84 1.27 7.41
C ASP A 28 10.27 2.09 8.57
N ARG A 29 9.18 1.58 9.18
CA ARG A 29 8.62 2.17 10.41
C ARG A 29 9.46 1.75 11.62
N ARG A 30 10.54 2.50 11.86
CA ARG A 30 11.43 2.30 13.01
C ARG A 30 10.71 2.47 14.36
N ASP A 31 9.64 3.26 14.39
CA ASP A 31 8.73 3.48 15.51
C ASP A 31 7.85 2.25 15.86
N GLN A 32 7.71 1.28 14.96
CA GLN A 32 6.93 0.04 15.17
C GLN A 32 7.80 -1.23 15.10
N GLY A 33 8.98 -1.19 15.70
CA GLY A 33 9.86 -2.36 15.78
C GLY A 33 10.53 -2.72 14.46
N GLY A 34 10.68 -1.76 13.53
CA GLY A 34 11.39 -1.96 12.26
C GLY A 34 10.59 -2.72 11.21
N ARG A 35 9.25 -2.70 11.28
CA ARG A 35 8.42 -3.32 10.24
C ARG A 35 8.44 -2.47 8.98
N ARG A 36 8.70 -3.12 7.85
CA ARG A 36 8.49 -2.56 6.51
C ARG A 36 7.00 -2.51 6.23
N VAL A 37 6.54 -1.38 5.72
CA VAL A 37 5.17 -1.20 5.22
C VAL A 37 5.23 -0.57 3.83
N LEU A 38 4.18 -0.78 3.04
CA LEU A 38 4.00 -0.09 1.78
C LEU A 38 3.04 1.09 2.00
N GLU A 39 3.53 2.31 1.83
CA GLU A 39 2.70 3.50 1.76
C GLU A 39 2.29 3.73 0.30
N ILE A 40 0.99 3.90 0.09
CA ILE A 40 0.37 4.09 -1.23
C ILE A 40 -0.37 5.42 -1.19
N VAL A 41 -0.01 6.34 -2.07
CA VAL A 41 -0.69 7.62 -2.24
C VAL A 41 -1.55 7.52 -3.49
N LEU A 42 -2.86 7.69 -3.32
CA LEU A 42 -3.84 7.71 -4.39
C LEU A 42 -4.13 9.14 -4.80
N GLY A 43 -4.49 9.33 -6.08
CA GLY A 43 -4.80 10.62 -6.66
C GLY A 43 -5.96 11.36 -5.96
N PRO A 44 -6.13 12.66 -6.25
CA PRO A 44 -7.01 13.52 -5.45
C PRO A 44 -8.51 13.28 -5.64
N ASP A 45 -8.91 12.63 -6.73
CA ASP A 45 -10.32 12.29 -7.01
C ASP A 45 -10.72 10.91 -6.47
N VAL A 46 -9.92 10.34 -5.55
CA VAL A 46 -10.07 8.98 -5.06
C VAL A 46 -10.48 8.99 -3.59
N ASP A 47 -11.76 8.71 -3.32
CA ASP A 47 -12.29 8.65 -1.95
C ASP A 47 -12.04 7.31 -1.24
N ARG A 48 -11.71 6.26 -1.99
CA ARG A 48 -11.51 4.89 -1.47
C ARG A 48 -10.42 4.16 -2.25
N VAL A 49 -9.74 3.22 -1.61
CA VAL A 49 -8.75 2.35 -2.28
C VAL A 49 -9.44 1.58 -3.42
N PRO A 50 -9.01 1.76 -4.68
CA PRO A 50 -9.66 1.13 -5.81
C PRO A 50 -9.52 -0.40 -5.80
N PRO A 51 -10.51 -1.15 -6.31
CA PRO A 51 -10.44 -2.62 -6.35
C PRO A 51 -9.22 -3.16 -7.10
N GLY A 52 -8.74 -2.47 -8.14
CA GLY A 52 -7.52 -2.87 -8.86
C GLY A 52 -6.26 -2.77 -8.00
N VAL A 53 -6.19 -1.77 -7.11
CA VAL A 53 -5.10 -1.65 -6.13
C VAL A 53 -5.20 -2.78 -5.08
N LEU A 54 -6.41 -3.05 -4.58
CA LEU A 54 -6.64 -4.17 -3.65
C LEU A 54 -6.27 -5.52 -4.28
N ARG A 55 -6.54 -5.69 -5.58
CA ARG A 55 -6.17 -6.90 -6.31
C ARG A 55 -4.66 -7.05 -6.40
N ALA A 56 -3.94 -5.98 -6.77
CA ALA A 56 -2.48 -5.99 -6.85
C ALA A 56 -1.83 -6.31 -5.49
N LEU A 57 -2.41 -5.82 -4.39
CA LEU A 57 -1.98 -6.18 -3.04
C LEU A 57 -2.26 -7.65 -2.72
N ALA A 58 -3.45 -8.15 -3.06
CA ALA A 58 -3.83 -9.53 -2.82
C ALA A 58 -2.96 -10.53 -3.60
N ASP A 59 -2.57 -10.21 -4.84
CA ASP A 59 -1.66 -11.05 -5.63
C ASP A 59 -0.25 -11.15 -5.01
N ALA A 60 0.09 -10.23 -4.08
CA ALA A 60 1.33 -10.22 -3.31
C ALA A 60 1.14 -10.64 -1.84
N ASP A 61 -0.01 -11.21 -1.48
CA ASP A 61 -0.39 -11.57 -0.10
C ASP A 61 -0.31 -10.39 0.90
N CYS A 62 -0.53 -9.17 0.42
CA CYS A 62 -0.55 -7.95 1.23
C CYS A 62 -2.00 -7.47 1.49
N GLY A 63 -2.21 -6.85 2.66
CA GLY A 63 -3.50 -6.28 3.05
C GLY A 63 -3.41 -4.81 3.42
N ILE A 64 -4.53 -4.08 3.29
CA ILE A 64 -4.62 -2.69 3.77
C ILE A 64 -4.78 -2.68 5.29
N LYS A 65 -3.86 -2.04 5.99
CA LYS A 65 -3.89 -1.83 7.43
C LYS A 65 -4.62 -0.56 7.83
N ALA A 66 -4.40 0.52 7.08
CA ALA A 66 -4.95 1.84 7.38
C ALA A 66 -5.17 2.63 6.11
N VAL A 67 -6.18 3.50 6.12
CA VAL A 67 -6.46 4.47 5.05
C VAL A 67 -6.79 5.80 5.71
N GLN A 68 -6.18 6.87 5.25
CA GLN A 68 -6.39 8.21 5.80
C GLN A 68 -6.27 9.29 4.71
N PRO A 69 -7.07 10.36 4.78
CA PRO A 69 -6.87 11.53 3.93
C PRO A 69 -5.54 12.24 4.23
N GLN A 70 -4.87 12.74 3.19
CA GLN A 70 -3.66 13.54 3.29
C GLN A 70 -3.77 14.75 2.35
N GLY A 71 -4.37 15.83 2.87
CA GLY A 71 -4.71 17.00 2.07
C GLY A 71 -5.74 16.63 1.01
N ALA A 72 -5.40 16.85 -0.26
CA ALA A 72 -6.25 16.46 -1.39
C ALA A 72 -6.15 14.97 -1.75
N PHE A 73 -5.17 14.23 -1.23
CA PHE A 73 -4.89 12.84 -1.61
C PHE A 73 -5.41 11.84 -0.58
N LEU A 74 -5.50 10.58 -0.97
CA LEU A 74 -5.81 9.47 -0.06
C LEU A 74 -4.56 8.61 0.15
N SER A 75 -4.10 8.49 1.39
CA SER A 75 -2.95 7.65 1.76
C SER A 75 -3.44 6.32 2.35
N ALA A 76 -2.85 5.22 1.92
CA ALA A 76 -3.13 3.89 2.42
C ALA A 76 -1.83 3.17 2.82
N ILE A 77 -1.86 2.45 3.93
CA ILE A 77 -0.75 1.65 4.44
C ILE A 77 -1.08 0.18 4.26
N ALA A 78 -0.20 -0.57 3.62
CA ALA A 78 -0.31 -2.01 3.45
C ALA A 78 0.81 -2.77 4.19
N GLU A 79 0.47 -3.96 4.70
CA GLU A 79 1.38 -4.92 5.35
C GLU A 79 1.15 -6.36 4.88
#